data_AF-A0A834LPG8-F1
#
_entry.id   AF-A0A834LPG8-F1
#
_cell.length_a   1.000
_cell.length_b   1.000
_cell.length_c   1.000
_cell.angle_alpha   90.00
_cell.angle_beta   90.00
_cell.angle_gamma   90.00
#
_symmetry.space_group_name_H-M   'P 1'
#
loop_
_entity.id
_entity.type
_entity.pdbx_description
1 polymer ?
#
loop_
_entity_poly.entity_id
_entity_poly.type
_entity_poly.pdbx_seq_one_letter_code
_entity_poly.pdbx_strand_id
1 'polypeptide(L)'
;MGGNGNSPCASCKLLRRRCAKECIFAPYFPSDDPHKFALVHKVFGASNELPIQQRGDAVNSLVYEANARVRDPVYGCVGAISYLQSQVSQLQMQLAVAQAEILLCIQMQQDPAIPPAPQLVDSDDKSFFLQNNVPQYLHFAPSSNVIQDYSPKKEPLFGQDIVSS
;
A
#
# COMPACT_ATOMS: atom_id res chain seq x y z
N MET A 1 -14.80 -32.04 6.69
CA MET A 1 -14.72 -33.10 5.64
C MET A 1 -13.83 -32.58 4.53
N GLY A 2 -12.70 -33.23 4.25
CA GLY A 2 -11.84 -32.85 3.12
C GLY A 2 -10.62 -33.76 3.03
N GLY A 3 -10.48 -34.46 1.90
CA GLY A 3 -9.22 -35.14 1.54
C GLY A 3 -9.26 -36.67 1.45
N ASN A 4 -10.22 -37.26 0.73
CA ASN A 4 -10.07 -38.62 0.20
C ASN A 4 -10.18 -38.58 -1.33
N GLY A 5 -9.04 -38.33 -1.97
CA GLY A 5 -8.80 -38.57 -3.39
C GLY A 5 -7.29 -38.67 -3.57
N ASN A 6 -6.81 -39.82 -4.05
CA ASN A 6 -5.41 -40.28 -4.08
C ASN A 6 -4.40 -39.39 -4.85
N SER A 7 -4.69 -38.11 -5.09
CA SER A 7 -3.79 -37.20 -5.79
C SER A 7 -2.73 -36.62 -4.83
N PRO A 8 -1.43 -36.70 -5.17
CA PRO A 8 -0.39 -36.03 -4.40
C PRO A 8 -0.53 -34.50 -4.55
N CYS A 9 -0.28 -33.74 -3.48
CA CYS A 9 -0.27 -32.29 -3.52
C CYS A 9 0.72 -31.75 -4.58
N ALA A 10 0.57 -30.49 -5.01
CA ALA A 10 1.40 -29.90 -6.06
C ALA A 10 2.91 -30.00 -5.77
N SER A 11 3.31 -29.83 -4.49
CA SER A 11 4.70 -30.01 -4.06
C SER A 11 5.21 -31.43 -4.28
N CYS A 12 4.50 -32.42 -3.74
CA CYS A 12 4.89 -33.83 -3.83
C CYS A 12 4.85 -34.34 -5.27
N LYS A 13 3.89 -33.85 -6.07
CA LYS A 13 3.78 -34.14 -7.51
C LYS A 13 4.99 -33.62 -8.28
N LEU A 14 5.38 -32.36 -8.07
CA LEU A 14 6.53 -31.76 -8.77
C LEU A 14 7.86 -32.41 -8.34
N LEU A 15 8.04 -32.65 -7.04
CA LEU A 15 9.24 -33.28 -6.48
C LEU A 15 9.29 -34.80 -6.67
N ARG A 16 8.27 -35.40 -7.31
CA ARG A 16 8.16 -36.85 -7.55
C ARG A 16 8.33 -37.71 -6.28
N ARG A 17 7.81 -37.24 -5.14
CA ARG A 17 7.86 -37.94 -3.84
C ARG A 17 6.47 -38.37 -3.37
N ARG A 18 6.42 -39.35 -2.46
CA ARG A 18 5.14 -39.79 -1.86
C ARG A 18 4.55 -38.68 -0.99
N CYS A 19 3.26 -38.37 -1.20
CA CYS A 19 2.52 -37.43 -0.36
C CYS A 19 1.94 -38.17 0.85
N ALA A 20 2.47 -37.92 2.05
CA ALA A 20 1.92 -38.44 3.30
C ALA A 20 0.60 -37.74 3.66
N LYS A 21 -0.21 -38.35 4.54
CA LYS A 21 -1.44 -37.74 5.06
C LYS A 21 -1.15 -36.43 5.82
N GLU A 22 -0.05 -36.41 6.58
CA GLU A 22 0.44 -35.26 7.32
C GLU A 22 1.45 -34.41 6.52
N CYS A 23 1.22 -34.25 5.21
CA CYS A 23 2.13 -33.47 4.38
C CYS A 23 2.01 -31.97 4.70
N ILE A 24 3.11 -31.37 5.18
CA ILE A 24 3.17 -29.94 5.54
C ILE A 24 2.86 -28.96 4.37
N PHE A 25 3.02 -29.42 3.13
CA PHE A 25 2.77 -28.61 1.93
C PHE A 25 1.33 -28.75 1.42
N ALA A 26 0.62 -29.83 1.78
CA ALA A 26 -0.69 -30.13 1.21
C ALA A 26 -1.76 -29.05 1.47
N PRO A 27 -1.83 -28.40 2.66
CA PRO A 27 -2.79 -27.33 2.89
C PRO A 27 -2.55 -26.07 2.05
N TYR A 28 -1.31 -25.83 1.60
CA TYR A 28 -0.91 -24.57 0.97
C TYR A 28 -0.71 -24.68 -0.56
N PHE A 29 -0.40 -25.89 -1.02
CA PHE A 29 -0.15 -26.23 -2.43
C PHE A 29 -1.04 -27.40 -2.84
N PRO A 30 -2.37 -27.19 -2.96
CA PRO A 30 -3.30 -28.22 -3.41
C PRO A 30 -2.99 -28.66 -4.84
N SER A 31 -3.49 -29.82 -5.23
CA SER A 31 -3.28 -30.38 -6.57
C SER A 31 -3.87 -29.53 -7.69
N ASP A 32 -4.83 -28.66 -7.39
CA ASP A 32 -5.55 -27.82 -8.36
C ASP A 32 -4.69 -26.68 -8.91
N ASP A 33 -3.65 -26.27 -8.18
CA ASP A 33 -2.75 -25.19 -8.59
C ASP A 33 -1.28 -25.63 -8.54
N PRO A 34 -0.84 -26.44 -9.53
CA PRO A 34 0.55 -26.88 -9.62
C PRO A 34 1.51 -25.73 -9.95
N HIS A 35 1.03 -24.66 -10.57
CA HIS A 35 1.84 -23.51 -10.97
C HIS A 35 2.35 -22.74 -9.75
N LYS A 36 1.52 -22.60 -8.71
CA LYS A 36 1.90 -21.94 -7.45
C LYS A 36 3.16 -22.52 -6.83
N PHE A 37 3.26 -23.86 -6.75
CA PHE A 37 4.47 -24.51 -6.22
C PHE A 37 5.64 -24.43 -7.20
N ALA A 38 5.40 -24.56 -8.50
CA ALA A 38 6.46 -24.47 -9.51
C ALA A 38 7.18 -23.12 -9.50
N LEU A 39 6.44 -22.01 -9.31
CA LEU A 39 7.02 -20.67 -9.17
C LEU A 39 7.92 -20.59 -7.94
N VAL A 40 7.40 -20.97 -6.78
CA VAL A 40 8.15 -20.93 -5.51
C VAL A 40 9.39 -21.81 -5.59
N HIS A 41 9.26 -23.02 -6.12
CA HIS A 41 10.38 -23.94 -6.29
C HIS A 41 11.43 -23.41 -7.28
N LYS A 42 11.02 -22.73 -8.35
CA LYS A 42 11.94 -22.14 -9.33
C LYS A 42 12.78 -21.00 -8.74
N VAL A 43 12.19 -20.18 -7.87
CA VAL A 43 12.84 -18.98 -7.32
C VAL A 43 13.55 -19.24 -6.00
N PHE A 44 12.95 -20.03 -5.11
CA PHE A 44 13.44 -20.27 -3.74
C PHE A 44 13.94 -21.70 -3.52
N GLY A 45 13.67 -22.63 -4.44
CA GLY A 45 14.00 -24.04 -4.26
C GLY A 45 13.02 -24.79 -3.36
N ALA A 46 13.39 -26.02 -2.97
CA ALA A 46 12.53 -26.94 -2.21
C ALA A 46 12.58 -26.74 -0.69
N SER A 47 13.49 -25.89 -0.18
CA SER A 47 13.83 -25.82 1.25
C SER A 47 13.82 -24.38 1.75
N ASN A 48 12.67 -23.93 2.24
CA ASN A 48 12.61 -22.87 3.25
C ASN A 48 11.77 -23.41 4.41
N GLU A 49 12.42 -23.67 5.54
CA GLU A 49 11.76 -24.09 6.78
C GLU A 49 10.98 -22.90 7.33
N LEU A 50 9.68 -22.84 7.03
CA LEU A 50 8.81 -21.78 7.53
C LEU A 50 8.26 -22.15 8.92
N PRO A 51 8.29 -21.20 9.89
CA PRO A 51 7.62 -21.35 11.19
C PRO A 51 6.15 -21.72 10.99
N ILE A 52 5.67 -22.69 11.78
CA ILE A 52 4.35 -23.31 11.61
C ILE A 52 3.21 -22.28 11.74
N GLN A 53 3.36 -21.30 12.63
CA GLN A 53 2.30 -20.36 13.00
C GLN A 53 1.90 -19.39 11.88
N GLN A 54 2.84 -19.00 11.01
CA GLN A 54 2.61 -18.00 9.95
C GLN A 54 2.75 -18.59 8.54
N ARG A 55 2.79 -19.92 8.43
CA ARG A 55 3.08 -20.61 7.16
C ARG A 55 2.06 -20.27 6.06
N GLY A 56 0.81 -19.99 6.42
CA GLY A 56 -0.21 -19.55 5.46
C GLY A 56 0.16 -18.24 4.75
N ASP A 57 0.41 -17.20 5.52
CA ASP A 57 0.73 -15.86 4.98
C ASP A 57 2.13 -15.82 4.37
N ALA A 58 3.08 -16.54 4.96
CA ALA A 58 4.42 -16.69 4.41
C ALA A 58 4.40 -17.36 3.03
N VAL A 59 3.61 -18.43 2.83
CA VAL A 59 3.49 -19.07 1.51
C VAL A 59 2.87 -18.12 0.49
N ASN A 60 1.85 -17.34 0.86
CA ASN A 60 1.26 -16.37 -0.05
C ASN A 60 2.27 -15.28 -0.46
N SER A 61 3.09 -14.82 0.47
CA SER A 61 4.17 -13.85 0.21
C SER A 61 5.24 -14.43 -0.72
N LEU A 62 5.71 -15.66 -0.46
CA LEU A 62 6.68 -16.34 -1.33
C LEU A 62 6.14 -16.55 -2.74
N VAL A 63 4.86 -16.87 -2.89
CA VAL A 63 4.24 -17.03 -4.21
C VAL A 63 4.21 -15.70 -4.95
N TYR A 64 3.83 -14.62 -4.26
CA TYR A 64 3.85 -13.28 -4.84
C TYR A 64 5.26 -12.88 -5.29
N GLU A 65 6.26 -13.04 -4.44
CA GLU A 65 7.66 -12.72 -4.73
C GLU A 65 8.21 -13.58 -5.88
N ALA A 66 7.93 -14.88 -5.87
CA ALA A 66 8.36 -15.79 -6.94
C ALA A 66 7.73 -15.40 -8.28
N ASN A 67 6.44 -15.06 -8.28
CA ASN A 67 5.75 -14.61 -9.49
C ASN A 67 6.34 -13.29 -10.00
N ALA A 68 6.59 -12.32 -9.10
CA ALA A 68 7.21 -11.06 -9.46
C ALA A 68 8.60 -11.26 -10.08
N ARG A 69 9.44 -12.13 -9.48
CA ARG A 69 10.78 -12.45 -10.00
C ARG A 69 10.75 -13.24 -11.32
N VAL A 70 9.70 -14.01 -11.59
CA VAL A 70 9.53 -14.66 -12.90
C VAL A 70 9.15 -13.65 -13.99
N ARG A 71 8.34 -12.65 -13.66
CA ARG A 71 7.96 -11.57 -14.61
C ARG A 71 9.09 -10.56 -14.82
N ASP A 72 9.80 -10.22 -13.76
CA ASP A 72 10.95 -9.32 -13.77
C ASP A 72 12.15 -10.01 -13.11
N PRO A 73 13.01 -10.67 -13.90
CA PRO A 73 14.19 -11.36 -13.39
C PRO A 73 15.22 -10.44 -12.73
N VAL A 74 15.18 -9.14 -13.02
CA VAL A 74 16.15 -8.17 -12.53
C VAL A 74 15.69 -7.59 -11.19
N TYR A 75 14.49 -6.99 -11.15
CA TYR A 75 14.01 -6.29 -9.95
C TYR A 75 12.91 -7.03 -9.19
N GLY A 76 12.20 -7.98 -9.82
CA GLY A 76 11.14 -8.74 -9.18
C GLY A 76 10.10 -7.86 -8.47
N CYS A 77 9.86 -8.12 -7.18
CA CYS A 77 8.94 -7.28 -6.38
C CYS A 77 9.51 -5.90 -6.05
N VAL A 78 10.85 -5.71 -6.10
CA VAL A 78 11.49 -4.42 -5.84
C VAL A 78 11.08 -3.39 -6.88
N GLY A 79 10.91 -3.80 -8.15
CA GLY A 79 10.42 -2.91 -9.20
C GLY A 79 9.03 -2.34 -8.89
N ALA A 80 8.12 -3.18 -8.37
CA ALA A 80 6.80 -2.73 -7.94
C ALA A 80 6.87 -1.77 -6.74
N ILE A 81 7.76 -2.04 -5.78
CA ILE A 81 8.02 -1.15 -4.64
C ILE A 81 8.50 0.22 -5.13
N SER A 82 9.51 0.25 -5.98
CA SER A 82 10.07 1.50 -6.53
C SER A 82 9.04 2.29 -7.33
N TYR A 83 8.23 1.61 -8.14
CA TYR A 83 7.13 2.23 -8.88
C TYR A 83 6.11 2.88 -7.94
N LEU A 84 5.65 2.17 -6.91
CA LEU A 84 4.69 2.70 -5.95
C LEU A 84 5.27 3.87 -5.14
N GLN A 85 6.53 3.79 -4.73
CA GLN A 85 7.23 4.89 -4.05
C GLN A 85 7.31 6.14 -4.94
N SER A 86 7.60 5.98 -6.24
CA SER A 86 7.59 7.09 -7.20
C SER A 86 6.20 7.71 -7.33
N GLN A 87 5.14 6.90 -7.40
CA GLN A 87 3.77 7.41 -7.47
C GLN A 87 3.37 8.18 -6.21
N VAL A 88 3.73 7.67 -5.03
CA VAL A 88 3.50 8.39 -3.76
C VAL A 88 4.19 9.75 -3.78
N SER A 89 5.46 9.80 -4.20
CA SER A 89 6.21 11.05 -4.30
C SER A 89 5.58 12.04 -5.29
N GLN A 90 5.15 11.55 -6.46
CA GLN A 90 4.47 12.37 -7.46
C GLN A 90 3.15 12.95 -6.93
N LEU A 91 2.34 12.13 -6.27
CA LEU A 91 1.08 12.56 -5.67
C LEU A 91 1.29 13.57 -4.55
N GLN A 92 2.32 13.37 -3.71
CA GLN A 92 2.70 14.35 -2.69
C GLN A 92 3.13 15.69 -3.30
N MET A 93 3.88 15.67 -4.41
CA MET A 93 4.27 16.89 -5.12
C MET A 93 3.05 17.62 -5.69
N GLN A 94 2.14 16.91 -6.35
CA GLN A 94 0.91 17.50 -6.90
C GLN A 94 0.06 18.13 -5.80
N LEU A 95 -0.05 17.46 -4.65
CA LEU A 95 -0.76 17.98 -3.49
C LEU A 95 -0.09 19.27 -2.96
N ALA A 96 1.24 19.30 -2.86
CA ALA A 96 1.97 20.48 -2.42
C ALA A 96 1.78 21.67 -3.39
N VAL A 97 1.79 21.42 -4.70
CA VAL A 97 1.53 22.44 -5.73
C VAL A 97 0.11 22.99 -5.59
N ALA A 98 -0.90 22.13 -5.54
CA ALA A 98 -2.29 22.54 -5.39
C ALA A 98 -2.52 23.35 -4.09
N GLN A 99 -1.86 22.97 -3.00
CA GLN A 99 -1.91 23.72 -1.75
C GLN A 99 -1.27 25.11 -1.88
N ALA A 100 -0.12 25.22 -2.55
CA ALA A 100 0.54 26.51 -2.79
C ALA A 100 -0.32 27.43 -3.66
N GLU A 101 -0.97 26.89 -4.69
CA GLU A 101 -1.90 27.63 -5.55
C GLU A 101 -3.10 28.16 -4.76
N ILE A 102 -3.69 27.35 -3.88
CA ILE A 102 -4.79 27.77 -3.00
C ILE A 102 -4.35 28.92 -2.09
N LEU A 103 -3.15 28.83 -1.50
CA LEU A 103 -2.62 29.90 -0.64
C LEU A 103 -2.41 31.20 -1.41
N LEU A 104 -1.85 31.14 -2.61
CA LEU A 104 -1.71 32.31 -3.49
C LEU A 104 -3.05 32.95 -3.83
N CYS A 105 -4.07 32.14 -4.17
CA CYS A 105 -5.42 32.62 -4.44
C CYS A 105 -6.07 33.32 -3.24
N ILE A 106 -5.82 32.83 -2.01
CA ILE A 106 -6.31 33.47 -0.78
C ILE A 106 -5.57 34.80 -0.55
N GLN A 107 -4.25 34.86 -0.75
CA GLN A 107 -3.46 36.07 -0.58
C GLN A 107 -3.87 37.17 -1.57
N MET A 108 -4.12 36.83 -2.83
CA MET A 108 -4.57 37.79 -3.85
C MET A 108 -5.99 38.33 -3.60
N GLN A 109 -6.80 37.66 -2.78
CA GLN A 109 -8.10 38.17 -2.33
C GLN A 109 -7.99 39.15 -1.15
N GLN A 110 -6.81 39.32 -0.54
CA GLN A 110 -6.56 40.22 0.60
C GLN A 110 -5.95 41.57 0.19
N ASP A 111 -6.31 42.13 -0.98
CA ASP A 111 -5.87 43.50 -1.34
C ASP A 111 -6.39 44.51 -0.29
N PRO A 112 -5.54 45.39 0.27
CA PRO A 112 -5.90 46.19 1.43
C PRO A 112 -6.84 47.31 0.99
N ALA A 113 -8.06 47.29 1.50
CA ALA A 113 -8.89 48.49 1.52
C ALA A 113 -8.14 49.58 2.32
N ILE A 114 -7.59 50.56 1.59
CA ILE A 114 -7.33 51.98 1.93
C ILE A 114 -7.05 52.28 3.42
N PRO A 115 -5.88 52.84 3.80
CA PRO A 115 -5.60 53.19 5.20
C PRO A 115 -6.43 54.42 5.63
N PRO A 116 -7.12 54.41 6.78
CA PRO A 116 -7.65 55.65 7.33
C PRO A 116 -6.50 56.46 7.94
N ALA A 117 -6.53 57.77 7.66
CA ALA A 117 -5.61 58.82 8.11
C ALA A 117 -5.38 58.84 9.64
N PRO A 118 -4.26 59.42 10.13
CA PRO A 118 -3.91 59.38 11.55
C PRO A 118 -4.92 60.19 12.37
N GLN A 119 -5.59 59.53 13.30
CA GLN A 119 -6.36 60.18 14.37
C GLN A 119 -5.66 59.88 15.69
N LEU A 120 -5.24 60.95 16.37
CA LEU A 120 -4.61 60.97 17.68
C LEU A 120 -5.63 60.56 18.77
N VAL A 121 -5.17 59.70 19.69
CA VAL A 121 -5.59 59.48 21.11
C VAL A 121 -7.10 59.34 21.41
N ASP A 122 -7.58 58.26 22.04
CA ASP A 122 -7.44 58.06 23.50
C ASP A 122 -7.74 56.60 23.90
N SER A 123 -7.24 56.23 25.07
CA SER A 123 -7.34 54.92 25.72
C SER A 123 -8.76 54.48 26.04
N ASP A 124 -8.96 53.16 25.90
CA ASP A 124 -9.65 52.23 26.82
C ASP A 124 -10.60 51.24 26.11
N ASP A 125 -10.30 49.96 26.39
CA ASP A 125 -11.12 48.77 26.19
C ASP A 125 -11.69 48.45 24.79
N LYS A 126 -10.87 47.75 24.00
CA LYS A 126 -11.22 46.39 23.54
C LYS A 126 -10.01 45.77 22.85
N SER A 127 -9.50 44.72 23.48
CA SER A 127 -8.52 43.78 22.94
C SER A 127 -8.95 43.27 21.56
N PHE A 128 -8.48 44.00 20.55
CA PHE A 128 -7.86 43.52 19.33
C PHE A 128 -8.23 42.07 18.97
N PHE A 129 -9.26 41.92 18.14
CA PHE A 129 -9.56 40.67 17.43
C PHE A 129 -8.44 40.37 16.42
N LEU A 130 -7.26 39.98 16.89
CA LEU A 130 -6.32 39.16 16.13
C LEU A 130 -6.67 37.71 16.38
N GLN A 131 -7.80 37.29 15.82
CA GLN A 131 -8.06 35.87 15.63
C GLN A 131 -8.53 35.67 14.20
N ASN A 132 -7.65 36.04 13.27
CA ASN A 132 -7.72 35.56 11.90
C ASN A 132 -7.50 34.04 11.95
N ASN A 133 -8.63 33.35 12.02
CA ASN A 133 -8.81 31.92 11.99
C ASN A 133 -8.18 31.37 10.70
N VAL A 134 -6.94 30.88 10.80
CA VAL A 134 -6.36 29.99 9.79
C VAL A 134 -7.20 28.71 9.82
N PRO A 135 -7.82 28.27 8.71
CA PRO A 135 -8.60 27.04 8.72
C PRO A 135 -7.72 25.88 9.18
N GLN A 136 -8.19 25.14 10.18
CA GLN A 136 -7.52 24.02 10.88
C GLN A 136 -7.16 22.81 9.99
N TYR A 137 -6.98 22.97 8.68
CA TYR A 137 -6.65 21.88 7.77
C TYR A 137 -5.14 21.59 7.65
N LEU A 138 -4.29 22.34 8.35
CA LEU A 138 -2.83 22.28 8.20
C LEU A 138 -2.10 21.46 9.26
N HIS A 139 -2.76 20.53 9.96
CA HIS A 139 -2.04 19.55 10.77
C HIS A 139 -2.15 18.14 10.20
N PHE A 140 -1.30 17.87 9.20
CA PHE A 140 -0.81 16.52 8.97
C PHE A 140 0.71 16.55 9.13
N ALA A 141 1.17 16.16 10.31
CA ALA A 141 2.57 15.94 10.61
C ALA A 141 3.15 14.89 9.64
N PRO A 142 4.44 14.98 9.27
CA PRO A 142 5.11 13.91 8.55
C PRO A 142 5.38 12.78 9.56
N SER A 143 4.52 11.78 9.63
CA SER A 143 4.78 10.61 10.46
C SER A 143 5.81 9.71 9.79
N SER A 144 7.09 9.97 10.10
CA SER A 144 8.06 8.88 10.20
C SER A 144 7.59 7.89 11.28
N ASN A 145 7.46 6.63 10.88
CA ASN A 145 7.47 5.41 11.69
C ASN A 145 6.43 5.26 12.82
N VAL A 146 5.29 4.64 12.53
CA VAL A 146 4.59 3.75 13.48
C VAL A 146 3.99 2.56 12.72
N ILE A 147 4.43 1.36 13.09
CA ILE A 147 3.84 0.08 12.73
C ILE A 147 2.42 0.04 13.32
N GLN A 148 1.39 -0.14 12.48
CA GLN A 148 0.08 -0.59 12.93
C GLN A 148 -0.55 -1.45 11.84
N ASP A 149 -0.77 -2.71 12.18
CA ASP A 149 -1.56 -3.71 11.45
C ASP A 149 -2.73 -3.11 10.65
N TYR A 150 -2.67 -3.24 9.33
CA TYR A 150 -3.84 -3.07 8.47
C TYR A 150 -4.15 -4.39 7.78
N SER A 151 -5.14 -5.08 8.32
CA SER A 151 -5.84 -6.18 7.66
C SER A 151 -7.04 -5.60 6.91
N PRO A 152 -7.07 -5.61 5.55
CA PRO A 152 -8.29 -5.31 4.83
C PRO A 152 -9.05 -6.60 4.56
N LYS A 153 -10.23 -6.68 5.16
CA LYS A 153 -11.30 -7.60 4.76
C LYS A 153 -11.64 -7.34 3.29
N LYS A 154 -11.82 -8.44 2.55
CA LYS A 154 -12.15 -8.51 1.13
C LYS A 154 -13.53 -7.90 0.85
N GLU A 155 -13.62 -6.99 -0.11
CA GLU A 155 -14.78 -6.90 -1.01
C GLU A 155 -14.33 -6.55 -2.43
N PRO A 156 -15.00 -7.06 -3.48
CA PRO A 156 -14.55 -6.97 -4.86
C PRO A 156 -15.29 -5.85 -5.59
N LEU A 157 -14.59 -4.85 -6.13
CA LEU A 157 -15.14 -3.96 -7.14
C LEU A 157 -14.20 -3.93 -8.35
N PHE A 158 -14.45 -4.86 -9.29
CA PHE A 158 -14.05 -4.70 -10.67
C PHE A 158 -14.87 -3.56 -11.26
N GLY A 159 -14.27 -2.37 -11.37
CA GLY A 159 -14.73 -1.32 -12.28
C GLY A 159 -14.10 -1.56 -13.63
N GLN A 160 -14.90 -1.99 -14.60
CA GLN A 160 -14.50 -2.18 -15.99
C GLN A 160 -14.18 -0.83 -16.64
N ASP A 161 -13.12 -0.85 -17.43
CA ASP A 161 -12.61 0.24 -18.25
C ASP A 161 -13.68 0.88 -19.13
N ILE A 162 -13.73 2.21 -19.09
CA ILE A 162 -14.32 3.05 -20.14
C ILE A 162 -13.16 3.46 -21.04
N VAL A 163 -13.14 2.96 -22.28
CA VAL A 163 -12.50 3.66 -23.40
C VAL A 163 -13.44 3.60 -24.60
N SER A 164 -13.84 4.78 -25.06
CA SER A 164 -14.45 4.99 -26.38
C SER A 164 -13.35 5.22 -27.40
N SER A 165 -13.43 4.53 -28.53
CA SER A 165 -13.15 5.02 -29.89
C SER A 165 -13.80 4.06 -30.88
#